data_AF-A0A838TZA7-F1
#
_entry.id   AF-A0A838TZA7-F1
#
_cell.length_a   1.000
_cell.length_b   1.000
_cell.length_c   1.000
_cell.angle_alpha   90.00
_cell.angle_beta   90.00
_cell.angle_gamma   90.00
#
_symmetry.space_group_name_H-M   'P 1'
#
loop_
_entity.id
_entity.type
_entity.pdbx_description
1 polymer ?
#
loop_
_entity_poly.entity_id
_entity_poly.type
_entity_poly.pdbx_seq_one_letter_code
_entity_poly.pdbx_strand_id
1 'polypeptide(L)' 'MNIVLPDDLEQKFRKSVFEKKGMKKGNISEALEEAIQAWLEDEPNKETIKNE' A
#
# COMPACT_ATOMS: atom_id res chain seq x y z
N MET A 1 -13.54 -8.10 -3.37
CA MET A 1 -12.78 -8.65 -2.23
C MET A 1 -13.26 -7.94 -0.98
N ASN A 2 -13.59 -8.65 0.10
CA ASN A 2 -13.99 -8.04 1.37
C ASN A 2 -12.82 -8.20 2.36
N ILE A 3 -12.07 -7.13 2.62
CA ILE A 3 -10.97 -7.11 3.59
C ILE A 3 -11.42 -6.33 4.81
N VAL A 4 -11.17 -6.88 6.00
CA VAL A 4 -11.39 -6.19 7.27
C VAL A 4 -10.06 -5.61 7.73
N LEU A 5 -10.00 -4.28 7.81
CA LEU A 5 -8.89 -3.54 8.42
C LEU A 5 -9.36 -2.96 9.75
N PRO A 6 -8.48 -2.87 10.77
CA PRO A 6 -8.78 -2.09 11.97
C PRO A 6 -9.11 -0.64 11.61
N ASP A 7 -10.10 -0.04 12.27
CA ASP A 7 -10.60 1.31 11.95
C ASP A 7 -9.50 2.38 11.99
N ASP A 8 -8.57 2.28 12.94
CA ASP A 8 -7.43 3.21 13.05
C ASP A 8 -6.50 3.11 11.82
N LEU A 9 -6.25 1.89 11.36
CA LEU A 9 -5.38 1.64 10.21
C LEU A 9 -6.03 2.14 8.92
N GLU A 10 -7.33 1.89 8.75
CA GLU A 10 -8.09 2.40 7.61
C GLU A 10 -8.08 3.93 7.57
N GLN A 11 -8.32 4.58 8.72
CA GLN A 11 -8.30 6.04 8.82
C GLN A 11 -6.93 6.62 8.48
N LYS A 12 -5.85 6.03 8.99
CA LYS A 12 -4.47 6.45 8.69
C LYS A 12 -4.14 6.29 7.22
N PHE A 13 -4.54 5.18 6.61
CA PHE A 13 -4.34 4.94 5.19
C PHE A 13 -5.08 5.99 4.36
N ARG A 14 -6.39 6.15 4.58
CA ARG A 14 -7.21 7.15 3.88
C ARG A 14 -6.64 8.55 4.01
N LYS A 15 -6.28 8.98 5.23
CA LYS A 15 -5.67 10.29 5.49
C LYS A 15 -4.38 10.47 4.68
N SER A 16 -3.49 9.48 4.69
CA SER A 16 -2.24 9.52 3.94
C SER A 16 -2.48 9.61 2.42
N VAL A 17 -3.48 8.90 1.91
CA VAL A 17 -3.89 8.98 0.49
C VAL A 17 -4.42 10.37 0.17
N PHE A 18 -5.25 10.95 1.03
CA PHE A 18 -5.76 12.31 0.84
C PHE A 18 -4.65 13.36 0.86
N GLU A 19 -3.67 13.24 1.77
CA GLU A 19 -2.53 14.16 1.86
C GLU A 19 -1.60 14.06 0.63
N LYS A 20 -1.40 12.86 0.07
CA LYS A 20 -0.51 12.63 -1.06
C LYS A 20 -1.16 12.87 -2.43
N LYS A 21 -2.39 12.40 -2.63
CA LYS A 21 -3.07 12.37 -3.94
C LYS A 21 -4.28 13.30 -4.03
N GLY A 22 -4.71 13.90 -2.91
CA GLY A 22 -5.87 14.78 -2.84
C GLY A 22 -7.21 14.04 -2.79
N MET A 23 -8.31 14.80 -2.86
CA MET A 23 -9.68 14.33 -2.71
C MET A 23 -10.34 13.98 -4.06
N LYS A 24 -9.75 13.07 -4.82
CA LYS A 24 -10.32 12.60 -6.10
C LYS A 24 -10.87 11.18 -5.96
N LYS A 25 -12.04 10.95 -6.56
CA LYS A 25 -12.65 9.61 -6.68
C LYS A 25 -11.68 8.69 -7.44
N GLY A 26 -11.27 7.61 -6.80
CA GLY A 26 -10.32 6.62 -7.34
C GLY A 26 -8.97 6.60 -6.63
N ASN A 27 -8.57 7.66 -5.92
CA ASN A 27 -7.24 7.72 -5.28
C ASN A 27 -7.01 6.63 -4.23
N ILE A 28 -8.05 6.24 -3.48
CA ILE A 28 -7.95 5.15 -2.50
C ILE A 28 -7.71 3.82 -3.21
N SER A 29 -8.38 3.57 -4.33
CA SER A 29 -8.22 2.34 -5.12
C SER A 29 -6.83 2.27 -5.75
N GLU A 30 -6.36 3.38 -6.31
CA GLU A 30 -5.01 3.49 -6.89
C GLU A 30 -3.93 3.28 -5.82
N ALA A 31 -4.06 3.93 -4.66
CA ALA A 31 -3.11 3.74 -3.56
C ALA A 31 -3.12 2.32 -2.98
N LEU A 32 -4.27 1.63 -3.02
CA LEU A 32 -4.36 0.24 -2.59
C LEU A 32 -3.67 -0.68 -3.61
N GLU A 33 -3.83 -0.41 -4.91
CA GLU A 33 -3.12 -1.13 -5.98
C GLU A 33 -1.61 -0.95 -5.84
N GLU A 34 -1.13 0.29 -5.68
CA GLU A 34 0.29 0.60 -5.45
C GLU A 34 0.83 -0.12 -4.20
N ALA A 35 0.08 -0.14 -3.09
CA ALA A 35 0.50 -0.82 -1.88
C ALA A 35 0.60 -2.34 -2.05
N ILE A 36 -0.33 -2.94 -2.80
CA ILE A 36 -0.30 -4.37 -3.13
C ILE A 36 0.88 -4.68 -4.04
N GLN A 37 1.12 -3.86 -5.08
CA GLN A 37 2.28 -4.02 -5.95
C GLN A 37 3.58 -3.94 -5.15
N ALA A 38 3.75 -2.89 -4.33
CA ALA A 38 4.92 -2.73 -3.49
C ALA A 38 5.10 -3.92 -2.52
N TRP A 39 4.03 -4.46 -1.96
CA TRP A 39 4.09 -5.65 -1.11
C TRP A 39 4.53 -6.92 -1.86
N LEU A 40 4.11 -7.06 -3.11
CA LEU A 40 4.51 -8.19 -3.97
C LEU A 40 5.94 -8.02 -4.51
N GLU A 41 6.39 -6.79 -4.75
CA GLU A 41 7.76 -6.47 -5.15
C GLU A 41 8.74 -6.62 -3.98
N ASP A 42 8.28 -6.30 -2.77
CA ASP A 42 8.96 -6.55 -1.48
C ASP A 42 8.74 -8.00 -1.01
N GLU A 43 8.62 -8.97 -1.95
CA GLU A 43 8.88 -10.36 -1.60
C GLU A 43 10.24 -10.38 -0.87
N PRO A 44 10.33 -10.98 0.33
CA PRO A 44 11.56 -10.98 1.09
C PRO A 44 12.59 -11.77 0.27
N ASN A 45 13.37 -11.07 -0.54
CA ASN A 45 14.57 -11.62 -1.13
C ASN A 45 15.55 -11.85 0.03
N LYS A 46 15.34 -12.99 0.69
CA LYS A 46 16.30 -13.70 1.53
C LYS A 46 17.46 -14.26 0.70
N GLU A 47 17.68 -13.79 -0.54
CA GLU A 47 18.93 -13.94 -1.25
C GLU A 47 19.50 -12.57 -1.63
N THR A 48 19.95 -11.84 -0.61
CA THR A 48 21.22 -11.12 -0.75
C THR A 48 22.37 -12.15 -0.80
N ILE A 49 22.42 -12.96 -1.87
CA ILE A 49 23.70 -13.52 -2.30
C ILE A 49 24.39 -12.39 -3.05
N LYS A 50 25.16 -11.61 -2.30
CA LYS A 50 26.23 -10.79 -2.84
C LYS A 50 27.28 -11.76 -3.38
N ASN A 51 27.21 -12.08 -4.67
CA ASN A 51 28.34 -12.64 -5.39
C ASN A 51 29.17 -11.46 -5.90
N GLU A 52 30.18 -11.08 -5.11
CA GLU A 52 31.40 -10.40 -5.56
C GLU A 52 32.58 -11.31 -5.27
#